data_AF-A0A7R8WK70-F1
#
_entry.id   AF-A0A7R8WK70-F1
#
_cell.length_a   1.000
_cell.length_b   1.000
_cell.length_c   1.000
_cell.angle_alpha   90.00
_cell.angle_beta   90.00
_cell.angle_gamma   90.00
#
_symmetry.space_group_name_H-M   'P 1'
#
loop_
_entity.id
_entity.type
_entity.pdbx_description
1 polymer ?
#
loop_
_entity_poly.entity_id
_entity_poly.type
_entity_poly.pdbx_seq_one_letter_code
_entity_poly.pdbx_strand_id
1 'polypeptide(L)'
;MAIHILLIGKTGAGKSTLGNALLGYSDQSGRYPPFKESANVDSETSAMKSVDGYFFGDKSRPIKVTDCPGFADSEGRDDQFSYMLSKMMKVKEHIHVLLWCRNGQEDRIDINEKRQLKACREIFGTYLFANMVMNLSKWEHSKKADKKRKQSRKTLSDFKENILQRLTNLKDVTNIGSFPIFALDAKYDEDDEDETSKFNEIREDMWDCFRDLSSKPVFTKEVLEQQIAKQKAEEAKTQKEKEEAERKKIEEAVNAKVAELKQEQAEALRKAQEQYGNKLKEETRQMMEQHKRAQEEAERKHEQTIGELKRHFDEEQQRRTREAEDIRRKMEKTIQEADEQREAAKKQAAEQHAKYQKELEDMNRDFQAKQEKSEREIKLMQANFEEETKNAKKNAEETEARHRRTLEENQRQFHQQQQQQAQAQMEAEQRHRREMEERERAFQQQQAQAQKDAEEARRHTEMLLKEQLKEQQTKFDHQLQEMKKEAADAERRRIDAEKESDAQKRAAVERANNPDQQWVTAMNTAIDFLPGGPIVRTAARGVATVLNDVFSKRK
;
A
#
# COMPACT_ATOMS: atom_id res chain seq x y z
N MET A 1 -10.17 -18.07 39.53
CA MET A 1 -10.89 -16.82 39.23
C MET A 1 -12.33 -17.01 39.65
N ALA A 2 -12.97 -16.04 40.31
CA ALA A 2 -14.35 -16.19 40.76
C ALA A 2 -15.33 -15.88 39.62
N ILE A 3 -16.38 -16.68 39.46
CA ILE A 3 -17.42 -16.43 38.45
C ILE A 3 -18.39 -15.38 38.99
N HIS A 4 -18.41 -14.22 38.34
CA HIS A 4 -19.32 -13.11 38.65
C HIS A 4 -20.66 -13.26 37.91
N ILE A 5 -21.72 -13.39 38.69
CA ILE A 5 -23.10 -13.60 38.25
C ILE A 5 -23.93 -12.37 38.59
N LEU A 6 -24.56 -11.77 37.59
CA LEU A 6 -25.51 -10.66 37.76
C LEU A 6 -26.94 -11.20 37.70
N LEU A 7 -27.73 -10.98 38.76
CA LEU A 7 -29.12 -11.38 38.82
C LEU A 7 -30.01 -10.28 38.25
N ILE A 8 -30.83 -10.61 37.25
CA ILE A 8 -31.84 -9.70 36.69
C ILE A 8 -33.23 -10.36 36.69
N GLY A 9 -34.29 -9.57 36.58
CA GLY A 9 -35.67 -10.05 36.65
C GLY A 9 -36.56 -9.13 37.47
N LYS A 10 -37.87 -9.23 37.25
CA LYS A 10 -38.88 -8.42 37.94
C LYS A 10 -38.87 -8.63 39.46
N THR A 11 -39.55 -7.74 40.19
CA THR A 11 -39.81 -7.92 41.63
C THR A 11 -40.61 -9.20 41.86
N GLY A 12 -40.28 -9.96 42.92
CA GLY A 12 -40.94 -11.24 43.23
C GLY A 12 -40.54 -12.43 42.34
N ALA A 13 -39.60 -12.28 41.40
CA ALA A 13 -39.12 -13.38 40.56
C ALA A 13 -38.21 -14.39 41.28
N GLY A 14 -37.84 -14.14 42.54
CA GLY A 14 -36.98 -15.01 43.34
C GLY A 14 -35.47 -14.76 43.17
N LYS A 15 -35.06 -13.57 42.71
CA LYS A 15 -33.64 -13.20 42.54
C LYS A 15 -32.83 -13.35 43.83
N SER A 16 -33.23 -12.66 44.90
CA SER A 16 -32.53 -12.65 46.19
C SER A 16 -32.48 -14.05 46.81
N THR A 17 -33.60 -14.80 46.76
CA THR A 17 -33.65 -16.21 47.20
C THR A 17 -32.68 -17.09 46.42
N LEU A 18 -32.67 -17.00 45.08
CA LEU A 18 -31.72 -17.75 44.27
C LEU A 18 -30.28 -17.31 44.54
N GLY A 19 -30.02 -16.01 44.70
CA GLY A 19 -28.70 -15.49 45.02
C GLY A 19 -28.15 -16.00 46.36
N ASN A 20 -29.02 -16.09 47.37
CA ASN A 20 -28.69 -16.68 48.66
C ASN A 20 -28.34 -18.17 48.50
N ALA A 21 -29.19 -18.92 47.80
CA ALA A 21 -28.97 -20.34 47.53
C ALA A 21 -27.65 -20.58 46.78
N LEU A 22 -27.37 -19.80 45.73
CA LEU A 22 -26.11 -19.86 44.98
C LEU A 22 -24.89 -19.62 45.88
N LEU A 23 -25.00 -18.76 46.89
CA LEU A 23 -23.93 -18.51 47.87
C LEU A 23 -23.87 -19.56 49.00
N GLY A 24 -24.73 -20.58 48.96
CA GLY A 24 -24.83 -21.63 49.97
C GLY A 24 -25.62 -21.25 51.22
N TYR A 25 -26.46 -20.23 51.15
CA TYR A 25 -27.39 -19.85 52.21
C TYR A 25 -28.78 -20.43 51.88
N SER A 26 -29.21 -21.42 52.67
CA SER A 26 -30.58 -21.94 52.68
C SER A 26 -31.27 -21.57 53.99
N ASP A 27 -32.60 -21.73 54.02
CA ASP A 27 -33.44 -21.51 55.22
C ASP A 27 -32.97 -22.34 56.43
N GLN A 28 -32.29 -23.46 56.17
CA GLN A 28 -31.73 -24.41 57.16
C GLN A 28 -30.30 -24.05 57.60
N SER A 29 -29.62 -23.13 56.92
CA SER A 29 -28.18 -22.89 57.13
C SER A 29 -27.84 -22.22 58.47
N GLY A 30 -28.85 -21.70 59.20
CA GLY A 30 -28.68 -20.96 60.45
C GLY A 30 -27.88 -19.66 60.32
N ARG A 31 -27.53 -19.27 59.09
CA ARG A 31 -26.75 -18.07 58.76
C ARG A 31 -27.68 -16.98 58.26
N TYR A 32 -27.37 -15.74 58.60
CA TYR A 32 -28.13 -14.60 58.08
C TYR A 32 -27.85 -14.43 56.58
N PRO A 33 -28.88 -14.50 55.70
CA PRO A 33 -28.66 -14.43 54.27
C PRO A 33 -28.15 -13.05 53.85
N PRO A 34 -27.22 -12.98 52.89
CA PRO A 34 -26.65 -11.72 52.43
C PRO A 34 -27.66 -10.86 51.67
N PHE A 35 -28.59 -11.45 50.92
CA PHE A 35 -29.65 -10.74 50.22
C PHE A 35 -30.96 -10.83 51.01
N LYS A 36 -31.60 -9.70 51.27
CA LYS A 36 -32.84 -9.64 52.04
C LYS A 36 -34.00 -10.16 51.18
N GLU A 37 -34.71 -11.15 51.67
CA GLU A 37 -35.94 -11.66 51.05
C GLU A 37 -37.15 -10.92 51.65
N SER A 38 -38.06 -10.41 50.83
CA SER A 38 -39.34 -9.86 51.29
C SER A 38 -40.51 -10.45 50.50
N ALA A 39 -41.61 -10.75 51.20
CA ALA A 39 -42.87 -11.18 50.61
C ALA A 39 -43.79 -9.98 50.23
N ASN A 40 -43.40 -8.75 50.60
CA ASN A 40 -44.14 -7.54 50.32
C ASN A 40 -43.79 -6.99 48.93
N VAL A 41 -44.81 -6.45 48.26
CA VAL A 41 -44.73 -5.87 46.89
C VAL A 41 -43.84 -4.61 46.85
N ASP A 42 -43.61 -3.98 48.00
CA ASP A 42 -42.70 -2.85 48.15
C ASP A 42 -41.24 -3.34 48.11
N SER A 43 -40.62 -3.15 46.95
CA SER A 43 -39.24 -3.53 46.67
C SER A 43 -38.25 -2.74 47.55
N GLU A 44 -37.79 -3.32 48.66
CA GLU A 44 -36.83 -2.67 49.58
C GLU A 44 -35.36 -2.74 49.13
N THR A 45 -35.05 -3.39 47.99
CA THR A 45 -33.70 -3.29 47.42
C THR A 45 -33.59 -1.93 46.74
N SER A 46 -33.00 -0.95 47.43
CA SER A 46 -32.78 0.41 46.89
C SER A 46 -31.44 0.55 46.14
N ALA A 47 -30.54 -0.44 46.26
CA ALA A 47 -29.23 -0.44 45.60
C ALA A 47 -28.80 -1.87 45.20
N MET A 48 -28.00 -1.98 44.13
CA MET A 48 -27.32 -3.24 43.77
C MET A 48 -26.38 -3.67 44.90
N LYS A 49 -26.41 -4.96 45.25
CA LYS A 49 -25.53 -5.54 46.27
C LYS A 49 -24.74 -6.69 45.68
N SER A 50 -23.42 -6.63 45.81
CA SER A 50 -22.51 -7.70 45.39
C SER A 50 -21.91 -8.42 46.58
N VAL A 51 -21.88 -9.75 46.53
CA VAL A 51 -21.34 -10.58 47.61
C VAL A 51 -20.49 -11.69 47.01
N ASP A 52 -19.27 -11.82 47.51
CA ASP A 52 -18.37 -12.93 47.19
C ASP A 52 -18.73 -14.16 48.04
N GLY A 53 -18.58 -15.34 47.45
CA GLY A 53 -18.82 -16.60 48.12
C GLY A 53 -18.42 -17.80 47.27
N TYR A 54 -19.12 -18.91 47.49
CA TYR A 54 -18.80 -20.19 46.90
C TYR A 54 -20.09 -20.84 46.42
N PHE A 55 -20.09 -21.38 45.20
CA PHE A 55 -21.26 -21.97 44.57
C PHE A 55 -21.82 -23.09 45.44
N PHE A 56 -23.00 -22.88 46.01
CA PHE A 56 -23.63 -23.74 47.01
C PHE A 56 -22.68 -24.17 48.15
N GLY A 57 -21.76 -23.29 48.54
CA GLY A 57 -20.79 -23.51 49.62
C GLY A 57 -19.54 -24.32 49.24
N ASP A 58 -19.39 -24.77 47.99
CA ASP A 58 -18.20 -25.50 47.54
C ASP A 58 -16.99 -24.56 47.36
N LYS A 59 -16.01 -24.68 48.26
CA LYS A 59 -14.79 -23.83 48.27
C LYS A 59 -13.97 -23.89 46.98
N SER A 60 -14.11 -24.95 46.18
CA SER A 60 -13.43 -25.07 44.89
C SER A 60 -14.10 -24.24 43.78
N ARG A 61 -15.31 -23.72 44.04
CA ARG A 61 -16.17 -23.02 43.08
C ARG A 61 -16.44 -21.57 43.52
N PRO A 62 -15.44 -20.68 43.52
CA PRO A 62 -15.62 -19.30 43.94
C PRO A 62 -16.55 -18.54 42.99
N ILE A 63 -17.51 -17.82 43.55
CA ILE A 63 -18.45 -16.98 42.80
C ILE A 63 -18.58 -15.60 43.44
N LYS A 64 -19.02 -14.63 42.64
CA LYS A 64 -19.50 -13.34 43.10
C LYS A 64 -20.94 -13.20 42.59
N VAL A 65 -21.88 -12.90 43.47
CA VAL A 65 -23.28 -12.71 43.08
C VAL A 65 -23.65 -11.26 43.29
N THR A 66 -24.19 -10.63 42.24
CA THR A 66 -24.73 -9.27 42.32
C THR A 66 -26.23 -9.32 42.16
N ASP A 67 -26.96 -9.02 43.23
CA ASP A 67 -28.41 -8.90 43.21
C ASP A 67 -28.81 -7.49 42.77
N CYS A 68 -29.62 -7.41 41.72
CA CYS A 68 -30.19 -6.15 41.26
C CYS A 68 -31.57 -5.93 41.89
N PRO A 69 -31.91 -4.69 42.23
CA PRO A 69 -33.29 -4.37 42.59
C PRO A 69 -34.26 -4.78 41.50
N GLY A 70 -35.45 -5.23 41.90
CA GLY A 70 -36.49 -5.60 40.94
C GLY A 70 -36.94 -4.40 40.12
N PHE A 71 -37.19 -4.63 38.83
CA PHE A 71 -37.69 -3.58 37.94
C PHE A 71 -39.19 -3.37 38.20
N ALA A 72 -39.53 -2.56 39.21
CA ALA A 72 -40.89 -2.05 39.46
C ALA A 72 -40.83 -0.86 40.43
N ASP A 73 -41.18 0.34 39.97
CA ASP A 73 -42.52 0.89 40.23
C ASP A 73 -42.68 2.23 39.49
N SER A 74 -43.80 2.35 38.77
CA SER A 74 -44.60 3.52 38.34
C SER A 74 -44.02 4.91 37.98
N GLU A 75 -42.71 5.19 38.08
CA GLU A 75 -42.18 6.57 38.01
C GLU A 75 -41.08 6.84 36.95
N GLY A 76 -40.86 5.95 35.98
CA GLY A 76 -39.91 6.24 34.88
C GLY A 76 -38.43 6.16 35.25
N ARG A 77 -38.06 5.29 36.21
CA ARG A 77 -36.69 5.08 36.70
C ARG A 77 -35.82 4.17 35.82
N ASP A 78 -36.14 4.02 34.54
CA ASP A 78 -35.36 3.21 33.58
C ASP A 78 -33.89 3.68 33.52
N ASP A 79 -33.66 4.98 33.70
CA ASP A 79 -32.34 5.60 33.75
C ASP A 79 -31.52 5.20 34.98
N GLN A 80 -32.15 4.89 36.12
CA GLN A 80 -31.43 4.55 37.35
C GLN A 80 -30.83 3.15 37.29
N PHE A 81 -31.54 2.17 36.74
CA PHE A 81 -31.00 0.82 36.55
C PHE A 81 -29.81 0.85 35.58
N SER A 82 -29.95 1.56 34.46
CA SER A 82 -28.88 1.73 33.48
C SER A 82 -27.68 2.49 34.05
N TYR A 83 -27.94 3.52 34.86
CA TYR A 83 -26.90 4.27 35.56
C TYR A 83 -26.15 3.42 36.59
N MET A 84 -26.86 2.65 37.42
CA MET A 84 -26.22 1.75 38.40
C MET A 84 -25.38 0.68 37.72
N LEU A 85 -25.92 0.07 36.66
CA LEU A 85 -25.23 -0.98 35.91
C LEU A 85 -23.98 -0.44 35.20
N SER A 86 -24.08 0.72 34.56
CA SER A 86 -22.92 1.38 33.94
C SER A 86 -21.87 1.81 34.97
N LYS A 87 -22.29 2.26 36.16
CA LYS A 87 -21.37 2.61 37.26
C LYS A 87 -20.64 1.38 37.79
N MET A 88 -21.32 0.25 37.97
CA MET A 88 -20.71 -1.02 38.39
C MET A 88 -19.63 -1.46 37.40
N MET A 89 -19.92 -1.39 36.09
CA MET A 89 -18.99 -1.79 35.05
C MET A 89 -17.78 -0.85 34.89
N LYS A 90 -17.90 0.43 35.24
CA LYS A 90 -16.77 1.39 35.24
C LYS A 90 -15.66 1.02 36.23
N VAL A 91 -15.94 0.19 37.24
CA VAL A 91 -14.99 -0.20 38.29
C VAL A 91 -14.12 -1.41 37.86
N LYS A 92 -14.02 -1.71 36.55
CA LYS A 92 -13.32 -2.88 35.97
C LYS A 92 -13.86 -4.23 36.45
N GLU A 93 -15.08 -4.26 36.98
CA GLU A 93 -15.76 -5.52 37.26
C GLU A 93 -16.27 -6.11 35.95
N HIS A 94 -15.97 -7.38 35.72
CA HIS A 94 -16.44 -8.14 34.55
C HIS A 94 -17.55 -9.08 35.02
N ILE A 95 -18.61 -9.20 34.21
CA ILE A 95 -19.73 -10.10 34.48
C ILE A 95 -19.54 -11.32 33.59
N HIS A 96 -19.58 -12.51 34.17
CA HIS A 96 -19.44 -13.74 33.39
C HIS A 96 -20.80 -14.28 32.96
N VAL A 97 -21.80 -14.14 33.84
CA VAL A 97 -23.15 -14.68 33.64
C VAL A 97 -24.18 -13.62 33.98
N LEU A 98 -25.13 -13.43 33.07
CA LEU A 98 -26.36 -12.67 33.30
C LEU A 98 -27.50 -13.64 33.59
N LEU A 99 -27.86 -13.81 34.86
CA LEU A 99 -28.87 -14.78 35.28
C LEU A 99 -30.25 -14.10 35.37
N TRP A 100 -31.07 -14.34 34.35
CA TRP A 100 -32.44 -13.84 34.27
C TRP A 100 -33.40 -14.75 35.04
N CYS A 101 -33.82 -14.29 36.20
CA CYS A 101 -34.75 -14.99 37.07
C CYS A 101 -36.20 -14.67 36.67
N ARG A 102 -37.02 -15.71 36.51
CA ARG A 102 -38.45 -15.60 36.26
C ARG A 102 -39.24 -16.56 37.13
N ASN A 103 -40.49 -16.21 37.41
CA ASN A 103 -41.44 -17.13 38.04
C ASN A 103 -41.91 -18.15 36.98
N GLY A 104 -41.62 -19.44 37.20
CA GLY A 104 -41.97 -20.54 36.31
C GLY A 104 -43.47 -20.79 36.17
N GLN A 105 -44.29 -20.22 37.05
CA GLN A 105 -45.75 -20.27 36.96
C GLN A 105 -46.33 -19.19 36.04
N GLU A 106 -45.51 -18.26 35.57
CA GLU A 106 -45.95 -17.13 34.74
C GLU A 106 -45.60 -17.29 33.27
N ASP A 107 -46.63 -17.51 32.47
CA ASP A 107 -46.48 -17.70 31.03
C ASP A 107 -46.22 -16.38 30.28
N ARG A 108 -46.43 -15.20 30.89
CA ARG A 108 -46.37 -13.88 30.22
C ARG A 108 -45.06 -13.16 30.50
N ILE A 109 -44.43 -12.62 29.44
CA ILE A 109 -43.33 -11.66 29.57
C ILE A 109 -43.97 -10.28 29.76
N ASP A 110 -43.79 -9.72 30.95
CA ASP A 110 -44.33 -8.41 31.30
C ASP A 110 -43.57 -7.26 30.61
N ILE A 111 -44.18 -6.09 30.51
CA ILE A 111 -43.59 -4.87 29.96
C ILE A 111 -42.31 -4.50 30.71
N ASN A 112 -42.29 -4.66 32.03
CA ASN A 112 -41.11 -4.38 32.86
C ASN A 112 -39.93 -5.29 32.53
N GLU A 113 -40.19 -6.58 32.30
CA GLU A 113 -39.15 -7.53 31.88
C GLU A 113 -38.58 -7.17 30.51
N LYS A 114 -39.44 -6.73 29.57
CA LYS A 114 -39.00 -6.25 28.26
C LYS A 114 -38.11 -5.01 28.36
N ARG A 115 -38.49 -4.03 29.20
CA ARG A 115 -37.70 -2.82 29.42
C ARG A 115 -36.33 -3.14 30.04
N GLN A 116 -36.30 -4.02 31.03
CA GLN A 116 -35.04 -4.45 31.66
C GLN A 116 -34.10 -5.12 30.65
N LEU A 117 -34.63 -6.03 29.81
CA LEU A 117 -33.82 -6.66 28.75
C LEU A 117 -33.33 -5.64 27.73
N LYS A 118 -34.13 -4.63 27.38
CA LYS A 118 -33.73 -3.54 26.48
C LYS A 118 -32.59 -2.72 27.08
N ALA A 119 -32.70 -2.31 28.35
CA ALA A 119 -31.64 -1.58 29.05
C ALA A 119 -30.33 -2.37 29.13
N CYS A 120 -30.41 -3.66 29.48
CA CYS A 120 -29.23 -4.55 29.46
C CYS A 120 -28.61 -4.64 28.06
N ARG A 121 -29.43 -4.68 26.99
CA ARG A 121 -28.94 -4.70 25.61
C ARG A 121 -28.24 -3.40 25.22
N GLU A 122 -28.75 -2.25 25.65
CA GLU A 122 -28.13 -0.96 25.37
C GLU A 122 -26.73 -0.87 26.02
N ILE A 123 -26.56 -1.46 27.20
CA ILE A 123 -25.30 -1.45 27.95
C ILE A 123 -24.31 -2.50 27.44
N PHE A 124 -24.75 -3.75 27.25
CA PHE A 124 -23.87 -4.88 26.91
C PHE A 124 -23.82 -5.17 25.40
N GLY A 125 -24.64 -4.49 24.60
CA GLY A 125 -24.71 -4.68 23.15
C GLY A 125 -25.30 -6.02 22.74
N THR A 126 -24.93 -6.47 21.54
CA THR A 126 -25.42 -7.73 20.95
C THR A 126 -24.92 -9.00 21.64
N TYR A 127 -23.92 -8.89 22.52
CA TYR A 127 -23.32 -10.02 23.22
C TYR A 127 -24.07 -10.42 24.50
N LEU A 128 -25.07 -9.63 24.92
CA LEU A 128 -25.90 -9.90 26.09
C LEU A 128 -26.37 -11.37 26.15
N PHE A 129 -26.93 -11.86 25.05
CA PHE A 129 -27.57 -13.17 24.99
C PHE A 129 -26.57 -14.33 24.98
N ALA A 130 -25.30 -14.09 24.62
CA ALA A 130 -24.27 -15.13 24.59
C ALA A 130 -23.87 -15.62 26.00
N ASN A 131 -24.09 -14.78 27.01
CA ASN A 131 -23.76 -15.01 28.41
C ASN A 131 -24.98 -14.94 29.33
N MET A 132 -26.17 -14.92 28.73
CA MET A 132 -27.42 -14.95 29.46
C MET A 132 -27.79 -16.40 29.81
N VAL A 133 -28.29 -16.60 31.01
CA VAL A 133 -28.91 -17.84 31.47
C VAL A 133 -30.25 -17.48 32.08
N MET A 134 -31.29 -18.27 31.82
CA MET A 134 -32.58 -18.09 32.47
C MET A 134 -32.75 -19.10 33.59
N ASN A 135 -33.25 -18.66 34.75
CA ASN A 135 -33.71 -19.56 35.80
C ASN A 135 -35.21 -19.36 36.06
N LEU A 136 -35.95 -20.47 36.13
CA LEU A 136 -37.35 -20.51 36.54
C LEU A 136 -37.44 -20.90 38.01
N SER A 137 -37.89 -19.96 38.85
CA SER A 137 -38.26 -20.21 40.24
C SER A 137 -39.69 -20.77 40.33
N LYS A 138 -40.10 -21.30 41.50
CA LYS A 138 -41.45 -21.84 41.71
C LYS A 138 -41.82 -22.97 40.74
N TRP A 139 -40.82 -23.77 40.35
CA TRP A 139 -40.96 -24.89 39.44
C TRP A 139 -40.79 -26.19 40.23
N GLU A 140 -41.88 -26.64 40.83
CA GLU A 140 -41.96 -27.91 41.60
C GLU A 140 -41.50 -29.08 40.73
N HIS A 141 -40.67 -30.00 41.24
CA HIS A 141 -40.16 -31.17 40.48
C HIS A 141 -40.78 -32.50 40.93
N SER A 142 -41.77 -32.46 41.80
CA SER A 142 -42.52 -33.66 42.19
C SER A 142 -43.07 -34.43 40.97
N LYS A 143 -43.10 -35.77 41.07
CA LYS A 143 -43.67 -36.65 40.03
C LYS A 143 -45.08 -36.23 39.59
N LYS A 144 -45.88 -35.71 40.53
CA LYS A 144 -47.26 -35.26 40.29
C LYS A 144 -47.28 -33.97 39.47
N ALA A 145 -46.47 -32.98 39.82
CA ALA A 145 -46.36 -31.73 39.08
C ALA A 145 -45.85 -31.97 37.66
N ASP A 146 -44.85 -32.84 37.51
CA ASP A 146 -44.30 -33.24 36.21
C ASP A 146 -45.34 -33.91 35.31
N LYS A 147 -46.10 -34.88 35.85
CA LYS A 147 -47.17 -35.54 35.11
C LYS A 147 -48.24 -34.54 34.65
N LYS A 148 -48.62 -33.61 35.53
CA LYS A 148 -49.61 -32.56 35.22
C LYS A 148 -49.12 -31.64 34.10
N ARG A 149 -47.85 -31.21 34.14
CA ARG A 149 -47.23 -30.37 33.10
C ARG A 149 -47.14 -31.07 31.74
N LYS A 150 -46.78 -32.35 31.72
CA LYS A 150 -46.76 -33.18 30.50
C LYS A 150 -48.16 -33.27 29.88
N GLN A 151 -49.18 -33.47 30.70
CA GLN A 151 -50.58 -33.51 30.25
C GLN A 151 -51.08 -32.15 29.72
N SER A 152 -50.63 -31.05 30.33
CA SER A 152 -51.05 -29.70 29.92
C SER A 152 -50.17 -29.05 28.83
N ARG A 153 -49.17 -29.75 28.27
CA ARG A 153 -48.16 -29.20 27.34
C ARG A 153 -47.50 -27.91 27.87
N LYS A 154 -47.09 -27.97 29.13
CA LYS A 154 -46.34 -26.89 29.83
C LYS A 154 -45.00 -27.41 30.33
N THR A 155 -44.29 -28.14 29.47
CA THR A 155 -42.93 -28.62 29.79
C THR A 155 -41.92 -27.47 29.69
N LEU A 156 -40.71 -27.68 30.19
CA LEU A 156 -39.62 -26.70 30.05
C LEU A 156 -39.29 -26.39 28.58
N SER A 157 -39.42 -27.40 27.70
CA SER A 157 -39.25 -27.23 26.25
C SER A 157 -40.32 -26.31 25.66
N ASP A 158 -41.59 -26.52 26.03
CA ASP A 158 -42.70 -25.67 25.58
C ASP A 158 -42.51 -24.23 26.07
N PHE A 159 -42.05 -24.06 27.31
CA PHE A 159 -41.73 -22.75 27.86
C PHE A 159 -40.61 -22.07 27.08
N LYS A 160 -39.53 -22.78 26.78
CA LYS A 160 -38.40 -22.28 25.98
C LYS A 160 -38.87 -21.78 24.62
N GLU A 161 -39.65 -22.58 23.90
CA GLU A 161 -40.16 -22.20 22.58
C GLU A 161 -41.05 -20.96 22.66
N ASN A 162 -41.98 -20.91 23.63
CA ASN A 162 -42.90 -19.80 23.82
C ASN A 162 -42.16 -18.48 24.12
N ILE A 163 -41.13 -18.54 24.97
CA ILE A 163 -40.32 -17.37 25.29
C ILE A 163 -39.48 -16.92 24.10
N LEU A 164 -38.83 -17.85 23.39
CA LEU A 164 -38.04 -17.50 22.21
C LEU A 164 -38.91 -16.86 21.12
N GLN A 165 -40.10 -17.38 20.85
CA GLN A 165 -41.04 -16.77 19.91
C GLN A 165 -41.42 -15.34 20.33
N ARG A 166 -41.70 -15.11 21.61
CA ARG A 166 -42.08 -13.79 22.12
C ARG A 166 -40.94 -12.79 22.11
N LEU A 167 -39.73 -13.23 22.45
CA LEU A 167 -38.54 -12.39 22.38
C LEU A 167 -38.24 -12.02 20.93
N THR A 168 -38.34 -12.97 19.98
CA THR A 168 -38.10 -12.74 18.55
C THR A 168 -39.08 -11.72 17.96
N ASN A 169 -40.31 -11.65 18.48
CA ASN A 169 -41.32 -10.68 18.08
C ASN A 169 -41.10 -9.27 18.66
N LEU A 170 -40.10 -9.07 19.53
CA LEU A 170 -39.72 -7.73 19.97
C LEU A 170 -38.88 -7.08 18.86
N LYS A 171 -39.46 -6.11 18.14
CA LYS A 171 -38.79 -5.34 17.08
C LYS A 171 -37.43 -4.74 17.53
N ASP A 172 -37.33 -4.43 18.82
CA ASP A 172 -36.17 -3.82 19.45
C ASP A 172 -35.13 -4.84 19.96
N VAL A 173 -35.33 -6.15 19.73
CA VAL A 173 -34.43 -7.22 20.17
C VAL A 173 -34.09 -8.13 18.99
N THR A 174 -33.02 -7.80 18.28
CA THR A 174 -32.46 -8.61 17.17
C THR A 174 -31.28 -9.44 17.66
N ASN A 175 -30.99 -10.58 17.02
CA ASN A 175 -29.95 -11.55 17.41
C ASN A 175 -30.16 -12.20 18.78
N ILE A 176 -31.39 -12.62 19.09
CA ILE A 176 -31.65 -13.47 20.25
C ILE A 176 -31.10 -14.87 19.94
N GLY A 177 -29.88 -15.14 20.41
CA GLY A 177 -29.34 -16.50 20.41
C GLY A 177 -30.13 -17.42 21.34
N SER A 178 -29.93 -18.73 21.21
CA SER A 178 -30.39 -19.68 22.23
C SER A 178 -29.56 -19.49 23.50
N PHE A 179 -30.22 -19.24 24.62
CA PHE A 179 -29.60 -19.26 25.94
C PHE A 179 -30.09 -20.47 26.76
N PRO A 180 -29.29 -20.98 27.71
CA PRO A 180 -29.69 -22.04 28.63
C PRO A 180 -30.85 -21.61 29.52
N ILE A 181 -31.79 -22.53 29.76
CA ILE A 181 -32.91 -22.33 30.68
C ILE A 181 -32.86 -23.46 31.70
N PHE A 182 -32.77 -23.09 32.96
CA PHE A 182 -32.84 -23.99 34.09
C PHE A 182 -34.14 -23.74 34.87
N ALA A 183 -34.63 -24.77 35.53
CA ALA A 183 -35.77 -24.69 36.42
C ALA A 183 -35.31 -25.04 37.84
N LEU A 184 -34.39 -24.26 38.39
CA LEU A 184 -33.90 -24.46 39.74
C LEU A 184 -34.78 -23.66 40.71
N ASP A 185 -35.56 -24.36 41.52
CA ASP A 185 -36.28 -23.75 42.62
C ASP A 185 -35.43 -23.80 43.90
N ALA A 186 -35.15 -22.64 44.47
CA ALA A 186 -34.38 -22.53 45.70
C ALA A 186 -35.21 -22.92 46.95
N LYS A 187 -36.54 -23.05 46.81
CA LYS A 187 -37.47 -23.48 47.87
C LYS A 187 -38.12 -24.83 47.56
N TYR A 188 -37.31 -25.80 47.16
CA TYR A 188 -37.74 -27.17 46.92
C TYR A 188 -37.99 -27.92 48.24
N ASP A 189 -38.74 -29.02 48.18
CA ASP A 189 -38.95 -29.90 49.33
C ASP A 189 -37.72 -30.82 49.50
N GLU A 190 -36.90 -30.55 50.53
CA GLU A 190 -35.71 -31.35 50.84
C GLU A 190 -36.04 -32.79 51.29
N ASP A 191 -37.27 -33.03 51.75
CA ASP A 191 -37.74 -34.37 52.15
C ASP A 191 -38.28 -35.17 50.95
N ASP A 192 -38.53 -34.54 49.80
CA ASP A 192 -38.90 -35.22 48.55
C ASP A 192 -37.64 -35.65 47.79
N GLU A 193 -37.43 -36.96 47.67
CA GLU A 193 -36.27 -37.55 46.98
C GLU A 193 -36.20 -37.14 45.50
N ASP A 194 -37.34 -37.02 44.81
CA ASP A 194 -37.37 -36.65 43.40
C ASP A 194 -36.98 -35.17 43.23
N GLU A 195 -37.50 -34.29 44.08
CA GLU A 195 -37.13 -32.87 44.06
C GLU A 195 -35.66 -32.66 44.41
N THR A 196 -35.18 -33.33 45.46
CA THR A 196 -33.78 -33.24 45.89
C THR A 196 -32.84 -33.77 44.81
N SER A 197 -33.17 -34.90 44.17
CA SER A 197 -32.38 -35.44 43.06
C SER A 197 -32.34 -34.46 41.88
N LYS A 198 -33.49 -33.88 41.50
CA LYS A 198 -33.57 -32.93 40.38
C LYS A 198 -32.87 -31.61 40.68
N PHE A 199 -32.97 -31.13 41.92
CA PHE A 199 -32.27 -29.94 42.37
C PHE A 199 -30.75 -30.10 42.22
N ASN A 200 -30.20 -31.23 42.68
CA ASN A 200 -28.77 -31.50 42.58
C ASN A 200 -28.29 -31.67 41.13
N GLU A 201 -29.07 -32.35 40.29
CA GLU A 201 -28.79 -32.47 38.84
C GLU A 201 -28.72 -31.10 38.17
N ILE A 202 -29.77 -30.28 38.34
CA ILE A 202 -29.85 -28.95 37.72
C ILE A 202 -28.76 -28.01 38.27
N ARG A 203 -28.44 -28.11 39.56
CA ARG A 203 -27.36 -27.36 40.20
C ARG A 203 -26.02 -27.64 39.52
N GLU A 204 -25.67 -28.90 39.29
CA GLU A 204 -24.39 -29.27 38.67
C GLU A 204 -24.34 -28.87 37.19
N ASP A 205 -25.44 -29.07 36.45
CA ASP A 205 -25.55 -28.61 35.07
C ASP A 205 -25.41 -27.07 34.97
N MET A 206 -25.99 -26.35 35.94
CA MET A 206 -25.88 -24.89 36.02
C MET A 206 -24.44 -24.46 36.31
N TRP A 207 -23.69 -25.20 37.14
CA TRP A 207 -22.28 -24.93 37.38
C TRP A 207 -21.42 -25.13 36.12
N ASP A 208 -21.60 -26.26 35.43
CA ASP A 208 -20.88 -26.53 34.18
C ASP A 208 -21.16 -25.44 33.14
N CYS A 209 -22.42 -25.01 33.03
CA CYS A 209 -22.81 -23.89 32.19
C CYS A 209 -22.11 -22.58 32.60
N PHE A 210 -22.10 -22.24 33.89
CA PHE A 210 -21.45 -21.01 34.37
C PHE A 210 -19.93 -21.03 34.14
N ARG A 211 -19.29 -22.19 34.37
CA ARG A 211 -17.86 -22.39 34.10
C ARG A 211 -17.56 -22.17 32.63
N ASP A 212 -18.35 -22.74 31.72
CA ASP A 212 -18.12 -22.62 30.29
C ASP A 212 -18.29 -21.15 29.83
N LEU A 213 -19.30 -20.45 30.37
CA LEU A 213 -19.53 -19.03 30.11
C LEU A 213 -18.45 -18.11 30.72
N SER A 214 -17.77 -18.54 31.79
CA SER A 214 -16.72 -17.75 32.44
C SER A 214 -15.49 -17.49 31.55
N SER A 215 -15.31 -18.30 30.49
CA SER A 215 -14.26 -18.05 29.49
C SER A 215 -14.49 -16.80 28.64
N LYS A 216 -15.71 -16.23 28.66
CA LYS A 216 -16.13 -15.11 27.80
C LYS A 216 -16.78 -14.01 28.64
N PRO A 217 -16.04 -13.22 29.42
CA PRO A 217 -16.63 -12.14 30.21
C PRO A 217 -17.38 -11.12 29.34
N VAL A 218 -18.53 -10.67 29.84
CA VAL A 218 -19.34 -9.61 29.25
C VAL A 218 -18.85 -8.27 29.76
N PHE A 219 -18.63 -7.35 28.82
CA PHE A 219 -18.24 -5.97 29.08
C PHE A 219 -19.31 -5.02 28.53
N THR A 220 -19.29 -3.75 28.95
CA THR A 220 -20.13 -2.75 28.30
C THR A 220 -19.70 -2.55 26.86
N LYS A 221 -20.63 -2.07 26.03
CA LYS A 221 -20.41 -1.76 24.62
C LYS A 221 -19.16 -0.89 24.41
N GLU A 222 -18.99 0.15 25.23
CA GLU A 222 -17.85 1.07 25.10
C GLU A 222 -16.52 0.38 25.44
N VAL A 223 -16.49 -0.46 26.47
CA VAL A 223 -15.27 -1.20 26.85
C VAL A 223 -14.90 -2.20 25.76
N LEU A 224 -15.90 -2.86 25.16
CA LEU A 224 -15.68 -3.79 24.06
C LEU A 224 -15.15 -3.07 22.81
N GLU A 225 -15.75 -1.95 22.43
CA GLU A 225 -15.30 -1.13 21.30
C GLU A 225 -13.85 -0.65 21.48
N GLN A 226 -13.49 -0.24 22.70
CA GLN A 226 -12.10 0.15 23.03
C GLN A 226 -11.12 -1.02 22.96
N GLN A 227 -11.50 -2.22 23.43
CA GLN A 227 -10.64 -3.41 23.35
C GLN A 227 -10.43 -3.86 21.91
N ILE A 228 -11.50 -3.89 21.10
CA ILE A 228 -11.43 -4.22 19.68
C ILE A 228 -10.52 -3.22 18.95
N ALA A 229 -10.63 -1.92 19.25
CA ALA A 229 -9.76 -0.90 18.67
C ALA A 229 -8.29 -1.10 19.05
N LYS A 230 -8.01 -1.44 20.31
CA LYS A 230 -6.64 -1.74 20.78
C LYS A 230 -6.05 -2.97 20.10
N GLN A 231 -6.81 -4.06 20.01
CA GLN A 231 -6.36 -5.28 19.32
C GLN A 231 -6.05 -5.02 17.86
N LYS A 232 -6.95 -4.33 17.13
CA LYS A 232 -6.71 -3.95 15.74
C LYS A 232 -5.46 -3.07 15.57
N ALA A 233 -5.20 -2.15 16.51
CA ALA A 233 -4.00 -1.32 16.48
C ALA A 233 -2.71 -2.12 16.72
N GLU A 234 -2.75 -3.10 17.62
CA GLU A 234 -1.62 -3.98 17.93
C GLU A 234 -1.33 -4.96 16.78
N GLU A 235 -2.37 -5.52 16.16
CA GLU A 235 -2.27 -6.33 14.95
C GLU A 235 -1.68 -5.51 13.78
N ALA A 236 -2.15 -4.28 13.57
CA ALA A 236 -1.62 -3.40 12.54
C ALA A 236 -0.15 -3.04 12.78
N LYS A 237 0.26 -2.85 14.03
CA LYS A 237 1.67 -2.59 14.39
C LYS A 237 2.54 -3.82 14.08
N THR A 238 2.08 -5.01 14.50
CA THR A 238 2.79 -6.28 14.26
C THR A 238 2.92 -6.56 12.75
N GLN A 239 1.88 -6.26 11.97
CA GLN A 239 1.90 -6.43 10.53
C GLN A 239 2.92 -5.49 9.86
N LYS A 240 2.97 -4.22 10.27
CA LYS A 240 3.98 -3.27 9.77
C LYS A 240 5.41 -3.70 10.07
N GLU A 241 5.66 -4.22 11.27
CA GLU A 241 6.99 -4.72 11.66
C GLU A 241 7.42 -5.92 10.81
N LYS A 242 6.50 -6.83 10.48
CA LYS A 242 6.77 -7.95 9.56
C LYS A 242 7.08 -7.49 8.15
N GLU A 243 6.29 -6.56 7.60
CA GLU A 243 6.49 -6.01 6.26
C GLU A 243 7.82 -5.26 6.14
N GLU A 244 8.23 -4.52 7.18
CA GLU A 244 9.52 -3.83 7.21
C GLU A 244 10.70 -4.83 7.26
N ALA A 245 10.58 -5.89 8.05
CA ALA A 245 11.60 -6.95 8.11
C ALA A 245 11.73 -7.70 6.78
N GLU A 246 10.62 -7.96 6.09
CA GLU A 246 10.62 -8.60 4.77
C GLU A 246 11.23 -7.70 3.69
N ARG A 247 10.90 -6.40 3.69
CA ARG A 247 11.53 -5.41 2.79
C ARG A 247 13.05 -5.38 2.95
N LYS A 248 13.57 -5.39 4.18
CA LYS A 248 15.03 -5.42 4.42
C LYS A 248 15.69 -6.67 3.84
N LYS A 249 15.07 -7.85 4.00
CA LYS A 249 15.59 -9.09 3.40
C LYS A 249 15.61 -9.05 1.86
N ILE A 250 14.57 -8.49 1.25
CA ILE A 250 14.51 -8.33 -0.22
C ILE A 250 15.61 -7.39 -0.69
N GLU A 251 15.81 -6.26 0.00
CA GLU A 251 16.84 -5.28 -0.34
C GLU A 251 18.26 -5.88 -0.26
N GLU A 252 18.55 -6.64 0.79
CA GLU A 252 19.82 -7.36 0.93
C GLU A 252 20.04 -8.38 -0.21
N ALA A 253 19.00 -9.15 -0.58
CA ALA A 253 19.08 -10.12 -1.67
C ALA A 253 19.28 -9.45 -3.05
N VAL A 254 18.58 -8.34 -3.30
CA VAL A 254 18.75 -7.55 -4.53
C VAL A 254 20.17 -7.00 -4.62
N ASN A 255 20.69 -6.42 -3.53
CA ASN A 255 22.05 -5.89 -3.49
C ASN A 255 23.10 -6.98 -3.74
N ALA A 256 22.93 -8.17 -3.15
CA ALA A 256 23.81 -9.31 -3.40
C ALA A 256 23.78 -9.74 -4.88
N LYS A 257 22.60 -9.82 -5.50
CA LYS A 257 22.47 -10.22 -6.91
C LYS A 257 23.04 -9.18 -7.88
N VAL A 258 22.88 -7.90 -7.57
CA VAL A 258 23.50 -6.80 -8.33
C VAL A 258 25.02 -6.88 -8.27
N ALA A 259 25.60 -7.23 -7.11
CA ALA A 259 27.05 -7.41 -6.99
C ALA A 259 27.57 -8.58 -7.83
N GLU A 260 26.86 -9.71 -7.83
CA GLU A 260 27.19 -10.90 -8.63
C GLU A 260 27.17 -10.58 -10.14
N LEU A 261 26.10 -9.93 -10.63
CA LEU A 261 25.98 -9.53 -12.04
C LEU A 261 27.10 -8.57 -12.48
N LYS A 262 27.53 -7.66 -11.59
CA LYS A 262 28.66 -6.76 -11.88
C LYS A 262 29.97 -7.53 -12.03
N GLN A 263 30.19 -8.57 -11.21
CA GLN A 263 31.39 -9.41 -11.34
C GLN A 263 31.37 -10.22 -12.64
N GLU A 264 30.23 -10.84 -12.99
CA GLU A 264 30.08 -11.58 -14.25
C GLU A 264 30.32 -10.69 -15.47
N GLN A 265 29.75 -9.47 -15.49
CA GLN A 265 29.98 -8.50 -16.57
C GLN A 265 31.46 -8.09 -16.69
N ALA A 266 32.13 -7.83 -15.56
CA ALA A 266 33.54 -7.48 -15.56
C ALA A 266 34.43 -8.62 -16.10
N GLU A 267 34.13 -9.87 -15.73
CA GLU A 267 34.86 -11.04 -16.21
C GLU A 267 34.62 -11.30 -17.70
N ALA A 268 33.37 -11.16 -18.17
CA ALA A 268 33.02 -11.27 -19.58
C ALA A 268 33.73 -10.21 -20.43
N LEU A 269 33.76 -8.95 -19.95
CA LEU A 269 34.47 -7.86 -20.62
C LEU A 269 35.97 -8.14 -20.71
N ARG A 270 36.58 -8.66 -19.63
CA ARG A 270 38.00 -9.03 -19.62
C ARG A 270 38.31 -10.12 -20.65
N LYS A 271 37.50 -11.17 -20.70
CA LYS A 271 37.66 -12.26 -21.69
C LYS A 271 37.50 -11.75 -23.12
N ALA A 272 36.54 -10.87 -23.38
CA ALA A 272 36.35 -10.26 -24.70
C ALA A 272 37.54 -9.39 -25.12
N GLN A 273 38.08 -8.58 -24.21
CA GLN A 273 39.29 -7.78 -24.45
C GLN A 273 40.51 -8.65 -24.75
N GLU A 274 40.69 -9.74 -24.02
CA GLU A 274 41.80 -10.68 -24.22
C GLU A 274 41.70 -11.41 -25.57
N GLN A 275 40.51 -11.86 -25.95
CA GLN A 275 40.25 -12.45 -27.27
C GLN A 275 40.52 -11.45 -28.40
N TYR A 276 40.05 -10.22 -28.26
CA TYR A 276 40.29 -9.17 -29.26
C TYR A 276 41.78 -8.85 -29.39
N GLY A 277 42.50 -8.73 -28.26
CA GLY A 277 43.95 -8.52 -28.25
C GLY A 277 44.74 -9.66 -28.91
N ASN A 278 44.35 -10.91 -28.68
CA ASN A 278 44.99 -12.07 -29.31
C ASN A 278 44.72 -12.13 -30.81
N LYS A 279 43.49 -11.82 -31.24
CA LYS A 279 43.14 -11.77 -32.66
C LYS A 279 43.92 -10.69 -33.41
N LEU A 280 44.05 -9.50 -32.80
CA LEU A 280 44.85 -8.40 -33.36
C LEU A 280 46.34 -8.78 -33.49
N LYS A 281 46.92 -9.47 -32.49
CA LYS A 281 48.30 -9.98 -32.57
C LYS A 281 48.48 -10.97 -33.71
N GLU A 282 47.54 -11.88 -33.91
CA GLU A 282 47.61 -12.88 -34.98
C GLU A 282 47.47 -12.24 -36.37
N GLU A 283 46.53 -11.31 -36.55
CA GLU A 283 46.37 -10.53 -37.78
C GLU A 283 47.63 -9.70 -38.10
N THR A 284 48.21 -9.06 -37.08
CA THR A 284 49.47 -8.31 -37.22
C THR A 284 50.63 -9.23 -37.64
N ARG A 285 50.71 -10.43 -37.07
CA ARG A 285 51.74 -11.43 -37.42
C ARG A 285 51.60 -11.88 -38.88
N GLN A 286 50.37 -12.19 -39.31
CA GLN A 286 50.08 -12.59 -40.69
C GLN A 286 50.44 -11.48 -41.70
N MET A 287 50.12 -10.23 -41.37
CA MET A 287 50.45 -9.08 -42.21
C MET A 287 51.98 -8.89 -42.32
N MET A 288 52.71 -9.03 -41.21
CA MET A 288 54.18 -8.97 -41.20
C MET A 288 54.81 -10.07 -42.06
N GLU A 289 54.26 -11.29 -41.99
CA GLU A 289 54.75 -12.42 -42.78
C GLU A 289 54.47 -12.24 -44.28
N GLN A 290 53.30 -11.70 -44.64
CA GLN A 290 52.99 -11.32 -46.03
C GLN A 290 53.92 -10.24 -46.55
N HIS A 291 54.18 -9.20 -45.75
CA HIS A 291 55.12 -8.15 -46.13
C HIS A 291 56.53 -8.70 -46.34
N LYS A 292 56.99 -9.61 -45.47
CA LYS A 292 58.29 -10.26 -45.61
C LYS A 292 58.39 -11.08 -46.90
N ARG A 293 57.38 -11.89 -47.22
CA ARG A 293 57.33 -12.68 -48.46
C ARG A 293 57.32 -11.80 -49.71
N ALA A 294 56.55 -10.71 -49.69
CA ALA A 294 56.52 -9.75 -50.79
C ALA A 294 57.86 -9.06 -51.00
N GLN A 295 58.58 -8.75 -49.92
CA GLN A 295 59.92 -8.17 -49.97
C GLN A 295 60.95 -9.16 -50.55
N GLU A 296 60.95 -10.41 -50.08
CA GLU A 296 61.82 -11.47 -50.63
C GLU A 296 61.55 -11.74 -52.12
N GLU A 297 60.29 -11.69 -52.56
CA GLU A 297 59.92 -11.86 -53.96
C GLU A 297 60.38 -10.67 -54.82
N ALA A 298 60.27 -9.44 -54.30
CA ALA A 298 60.76 -8.23 -54.96
C ALA A 298 62.29 -8.26 -55.12
N GLU A 299 63.03 -8.69 -54.09
CA GLU A 299 64.49 -8.85 -54.14
C GLU A 299 64.90 -9.89 -55.18
N ARG A 300 64.23 -11.05 -55.23
CA ARG A 300 64.49 -12.07 -56.27
C ARG A 300 64.25 -11.56 -57.68
N LYS A 301 63.16 -10.83 -57.90
CA LYS A 301 62.87 -10.20 -59.21
C LYS A 301 63.93 -9.18 -59.57
N HIS A 302 64.34 -8.35 -58.61
CA HIS A 302 65.40 -7.36 -58.82
C HIS A 302 66.73 -8.02 -59.21
N GLU A 303 67.10 -9.10 -58.53
CA GLU A 303 68.33 -9.85 -58.79
C GLU A 303 68.31 -10.55 -60.17
N GLN A 304 67.15 -11.08 -60.59
CA GLN A 304 66.95 -11.61 -61.94
C GLN A 304 67.11 -10.53 -63.00
N THR A 305 66.49 -9.37 -62.82
CA THR A 305 66.61 -8.24 -63.76
C THR A 305 68.06 -7.74 -63.86
N ILE A 306 68.78 -7.66 -62.73
CA ILE A 306 70.21 -7.31 -62.73
C ILE A 306 71.03 -8.36 -63.52
N GLY A 307 70.71 -9.65 -63.36
CA GLY A 307 71.37 -10.74 -64.10
C GLY A 307 71.15 -10.66 -65.62
N GLU A 308 69.93 -10.34 -66.05
CA GLU A 308 69.59 -10.15 -67.46
C GLU A 308 70.30 -8.94 -68.07
N LEU A 309 70.33 -7.81 -67.36
CA LEU A 309 71.06 -6.61 -67.79
C LEU A 309 72.56 -6.87 -67.95
N LYS A 310 73.17 -7.64 -67.04
CA LYS A 310 74.59 -8.02 -67.16
C LYS A 310 74.87 -8.85 -68.42
N ARG A 311 74.02 -9.84 -68.72
CA ARG A 311 74.17 -10.64 -69.96
C ARG A 311 74.06 -9.79 -71.21
N HIS A 312 73.05 -8.91 -71.27
CA HIS A 312 72.87 -8.01 -72.40
C HIS A 312 74.08 -7.08 -72.59
N PHE A 313 74.64 -6.58 -71.49
CA PHE A 313 75.84 -5.74 -71.53
C PHE A 313 77.06 -6.52 -72.05
N ASP A 314 77.28 -7.75 -71.58
CA ASP A 314 78.40 -8.59 -72.03
C ASP A 314 78.27 -8.98 -73.51
N GLU A 315 77.05 -9.29 -73.97
CA GLU A 315 76.76 -9.57 -75.39
C GLU A 315 77.01 -8.35 -76.28
N GLU A 316 76.63 -7.16 -75.82
CA GLU A 316 76.85 -5.91 -76.56
C GLU A 316 78.34 -5.57 -76.66
N GLN A 317 79.12 -5.76 -75.58
CA GLN A 317 80.57 -5.58 -75.59
C GLN A 317 81.27 -6.54 -76.56
N GLN A 318 80.86 -7.81 -76.58
CA GLN A 318 81.38 -8.78 -77.54
C GLN A 318 81.03 -8.41 -78.98
N ARG A 319 79.82 -7.89 -79.23
CA ARG A 319 79.41 -7.42 -80.57
C ARG A 319 80.28 -6.26 -81.05
N ARG A 320 80.50 -5.25 -80.21
CA ARG A 320 81.38 -4.10 -80.52
C ARG A 320 82.82 -4.52 -80.79
N THR A 321 83.32 -5.53 -80.06
CA THR A 321 84.68 -6.05 -80.27
C THR A 321 84.81 -6.73 -81.64
N ARG A 322 83.82 -7.55 -82.04
CA ARG A 322 83.80 -8.20 -83.36
C ARG A 322 83.65 -7.19 -84.50
N GLU A 323 82.82 -6.17 -84.33
CA GLU A 323 82.66 -5.08 -85.30
C GLU A 323 83.97 -4.30 -85.49
N ALA A 324 84.72 -4.04 -84.41
CA ALA A 324 86.02 -3.37 -84.48
C ALA A 324 87.09 -4.21 -85.21
N GLU A 325 87.11 -5.54 -85.01
CA GLU A 325 88.03 -6.44 -85.74
C GLU A 325 87.72 -6.52 -87.24
N ASP A 326 86.43 -6.49 -87.61
CA ASP A 326 86.01 -6.54 -89.02
C ASP A 326 86.34 -5.22 -89.75
N ILE A 327 86.22 -4.08 -89.05
CA ILE A 327 86.70 -2.78 -89.54
C ILE A 327 88.22 -2.80 -89.73
N ARG A 328 88.97 -3.37 -88.78
CA ARG A 328 90.44 -3.47 -88.86
C ARG A 328 90.90 -4.32 -90.06
N ARG A 329 90.24 -5.45 -90.33
CA ARG A 329 90.51 -6.29 -91.52
C ARG A 329 90.25 -5.57 -92.83
N LYS A 330 89.17 -4.78 -92.90
CA LYS A 330 88.88 -3.97 -94.11
C LYS A 330 89.94 -2.90 -94.32
N MET A 331 90.39 -2.24 -93.25
CA MET A 331 91.46 -1.23 -93.28
C MET A 331 92.80 -1.82 -93.76
N GLU A 332 93.18 -3.01 -93.29
CA GLU A 332 94.40 -3.71 -93.72
C GLU A 332 94.40 -4.02 -95.22
N LYS A 333 93.24 -4.40 -95.77
CA LYS A 333 93.08 -4.68 -97.21
C LYS A 333 93.24 -3.41 -98.05
N THR A 334 92.70 -2.29 -97.58
CA THR A 334 92.84 -0.98 -98.25
C THR A 334 94.27 -0.44 -98.20
N ILE A 335 95.02 -0.70 -97.13
CA ILE A 335 96.44 -0.33 -97.02
C ILE A 335 97.29 -1.12 -98.03
N GLN A 336 96.98 -2.40 -98.24
CA GLN A 336 97.68 -3.25 -99.20
C GLN A 336 97.49 -2.79 -100.66
N GLU A 337 96.27 -2.38 -101.02
CA GLU A 337 95.94 -1.81 -102.33
C GLU A 337 96.59 -0.43 -102.55
N ALA A 338 96.79 0.35 -101.48
CA ALA A 338 97.47 1.65 -101.54
C ALA A 338 99.00 1.52 -101.73
N ASP A 339 99.64 0.49 -101.18
CA ASP A 339 101.08 0.27 -101.33
C ASP A 339 101.46 -0.21 -102.76
N GLU A 340 100.58 -0.95 -103.45
CA GLU A 340 100.77 -1.33 -104.86
C GLU A 340 100.68 -0.12 -105.82
N GLN A 341 99.80 0.84 -105.53
CA GLN A 341 99.69 2.10 -106.29
C GLN A 341 100.89 3.03 -106.01
N ARG A 342 101.48 2.96 -104.82
CA ARG A 342 102.63 3.78 -104.41
C ARG A 342 103.94 3.35 -105.08
N GLU A 343 104.14 2.06 -105.36
CA GLU A 343 105.32 1.57 -106.11
C GLU A 343 105.27 1.94 -107.60
N ALA A 344 104.08 1.99 -108.22
CA ALA A 344 103.92 2.49 -109.59
C ALA A 344 104.22 4.00 -109.72
N ALA A 345 103.85 4.79 -108.71
CA ALA A 345 104.11 6.24 -108.67
C ALA A 345 105.58 6.60 -108.38
N LYS A 346 106.31 5.78 -107.59
CA LYS A 346 107.73 6.00 -107.28
C LYS A 346 108.66 5.95 -108.49
N LYS A 347 108.30 5.20 -109.54
CA LYS A 347 109.11 5.06 -110.77
C LYS A 347 109.01 6.29 -111.70
N GLN A 348 107.91 7.04 -111.63
CA GLN A 348 107.72 8.31 -112.35
C GLN A 348 108.20 9.53 -111.55
N ALA A 349 108.19 9.46 -110.22
CA ALA A 349 108.64 10.54 -109.35
C ALA A 349 110.17 10.70 -109.27
N ALA A 350 110.95 9.63 -109.53
CA ALA A 350 112.42 9.68 -109.48
C ALA A 350 113.06 10.58 -110.57
N GLU A 351 112.41 10.78 -111.71
CA GLU A 351 112.88 11.69 -112.77
C GLU A 351 112.50 13.16 -112.52
N GLN A 352 111.44 13.43 -111.74
CA GLN A 352 111.05 14.79 -111.35
C GLN A 352 111.77 15.27 -110.08
N HIS A 353 112.18 14.35 -109.20
CA HIS A 353 112.86 14.65 -107.94
C HIS A 353 114.27 15.23 -108.10
N ALA A 354 114.94 14.99 -109.25
CA ALA A 354 116.20 15.64 -109.61
C ALA A 354 116.04 17.13 -110.00
N LYS A 355 114.81 17.55 -110.32
CA LYS A 355 114.45 18.93 -110.68
C LYS A 355 113.94 19.75 -109.48
N TYR A 356 113.44 19.06 -108.46
CA TYR A 356 112.74 19.64 -107.28
C TYR A 356 113.63 19.78 -106.03
N GLN A 357 114.77 19.08 -105.97
CA GLN A 357 115.74 19.16 -104.87
C GLN A 357 116.45 20.53 -104.73
N LYS A 358 116.28 21.43 -105.70
CA LYS A 358 116.87 22.79 -105.68
C LYS A 358 115.88 23.87 -105.22
N GLU A 359 114.59 23.56 -105.08
CA GLU A 359 113.53 24.52 -104.71
C GLU A 359 112.88 24.20 -103.35
N LEU A 360 113.09 23.00 -102.79
CA LEU A 360 112.46 22.58 -101.54
C LEU A 360 113.25 22.95 -100.26
N GLU A 361 114.50 23.39 -100.39
CA GLU A 361 115.27 23.96 -99.27
C GLU A 361 114.70 25.32 -98.80
N ASP A 362 113.94 26.02 -99.66
CA ASP A 362 113.38 27.35 -99.37
C ASP A 362 111.93 27.34 -98.84
N MET A 363 111.15 26.29 -99.09
CA MET A 363 109.73 26.21 -98.65
C MET A 363 109.51 25.49 -97.32
N ASN A 364 110.51 24.75 -96.82
CA ASN A 364 110.39 23.91 -95.62
C ASN A 364 110.46 24.69 -94.29
N ARG A 365 110.50 26.03 -94.33
CA ARG A 365 110.38 26.90 -93.15
C ARG A 365 108.99 27.52 -92.97
N ASP A 366 108.17 27.58 -94.01
CA ASP A 366 106.97 28.45 -94.01
C ASP A 366 105.65 27.67 -93.73
N PHE A 367 105.67 26.34 -93.82
CA PHE A 367 104.47 25.52 -93.66
C PHE A 367 104.19 25.08 -92.22
N GLN A 368 105.21 25.04 -91.35
CA GLN A 368 105.00 24.79 -89.91
C GLN A 368 104.16 25.90 -89.24
N ALA A 369 104.06 27.09 -89.83
CA ALA A 369 103.26 28.21 -89.33
C ALA A 369 101.75 28.13 -89.68
N LYS A 370 101.33 27.26 -90.62
CA LYS A 370 99.91 27.15 -91.02
C LYS A 370 99.10 26.17 -90.17
N GLN A 371 99.77 25.41 -89.29
CA GLN A 371 99.13 24.47 -88.35
C GLN A 371 98.35 25.19 -87.24
N GLU A 372 98.66 26.46 -86.95
CA GLU A 372 98.01 27.28 -85.91
C GLU A 372 96.66 27.91 -86.36
N LYS A 373 96.25 27.75 -87.62
CA LYS A 373 95.14 28.56 -88.18
C LYS A 373 93.73 27.98 -88.03
N SER A 374 93.50 26.67 -87.91
CA SER A 374 92.11 26.17 -87.86
C SER A 374 91.77 25.22 -86.73
N GLU A 375 92.63 25.19 -85.70
CA GLU A 375 92.18 25.10 -84.30
C GLU A 375 91.09 26.17 -83.96
N ARG A 376 90.92 27.19 -84.81
CA ARG A 376 89.81 28.17 -84.77
C ARG A 376 88.44 27.63 -85.23
N GLU A 377 88.36 26.54 -85.99
CA GLU A 377 87.07 25.99 -86.45
C GLU A 377 86.43 25.05 -85.41
N ILE A 378 87.24 24.37 -84.60
CA ILE A 378 86.77 23.48 -83.51
C ILE A 378 86.11 24.28 -82.37
N LYS A 379 86.48 25.55 -82.19
CA LYS A 379 85.84 26.47 -81.23
C LYS A 379 84.43 26.92 -81.64
N LEU A 380 84.03 26.77 -82.92
CA LEU A 380 82.72 27.20 -83.41
C LEU A 380 81.61 26.14 -83.20
N MET A 381 81.96 24.86 -83.06
CA MET A 381 80.99 23.78 -82.77
C MET A 381 80.69 23.61 -81.28
N GLN A 382 81.61 23.99 -80.39
CA GLN A 382 81.43 23.85 -78.94
C GLN A 382 80.43 24.87 -78.36
N ALA A 383 80.08 25.93 -79.09
CA ALA A 383 79.10 26.94 -78.66
C ALA A 383 77.63 26.51 -78.88
N ASN A 384 77.31 25.68 -79.87
CA ASN A 384 75.93 25.25 -80.16
C ASN A 384 75.42 24.12 -79.24
N PHE A 385 76.32 23.38 -78.57
CA PHE A 385 75.94 22.25 -77.71
C PHE A 385 75.69 22.66 -76.24
N GLU A 386 76.25 23.78 -75.80
CA GLU A 386 76.07 24.31 -74.43
C GLU A 386 74.76 25.12 -74.24
N GLU A 387 74.11 25.54 -75.33
CA GLU A 387 72.81 26.24 -75.28
C GLU A 387 71.61 25.26 -75.26
N GLU A 388 71.68 24.13 -75.97
CA GLU A 388 70.65 23.07 -75.95
C GLU A 388 70.61 22.32 -74.60
N THR A 389 71.76 22.12 -73.97
CA THR A 389 71.86 21.41 -72.68
C THR A 389 71.42 22.25 -71.47
N LYS A 390 71.39 23.59 -71.59
CA LYS A 390 70.81 24.49 -70.58
C LYS A 390 69.29 24.57 -70.64
N ASN A 391 68.67 24.49 -71.83
CA ASN A 391 67.21 24.52 -71.98
C ASN A 391 66.53 23.19 -71.57
N ALA A 392 67.21 22.05 -71.75
CA ALA A 392 66.71 20.75 -71.29
C ALA A 392 66.72 20.59 -69.76
N LYS A 393 67.75 21.13 -69.07
CA LYS A 393 67.85 21.09 -67.59
C LYS A 393 66.81 22.00 -66.90
N LYS A 394 66.52 23.16 -67.48
CA LYS A 394 65.53 24.12 -66.94
C LYS A 394 64.08 23.61 -67.04
N ASN A 395 63.74 22.88 -68.12
CA ASN A 395 62.41 22.27 -68.30
C ASN A 395 62.20 21.03 -67.41
N ALA A 396 63.25 20.26 -67.11
CA ALA A 396 63.19 19.11 -66.20
C ALA A 396 63.01 19.54 -64.73
N GLU A 397 63.71 20.59 -64.28
CA GLU A 397 63.54 21.16 -62.94
C GLU A 397 62.17 21.84 -62.75
N GLU A 398 61.61 22.48 -63.79
CA GLU A 398 60.24 23.03 -63.74
C GLU A 398 59.14 21.95 -63.71
N THR A 399 59.35 20.79 -64.36
CA THR A 399 58.39 19.67 -64.30
C THR A 399 58.44 18.93 -62.97
N GLU A 400 59.62 18.71 -62.40
CA GLU A 400 59.77 18.14 -61.05
C GLU A 400 59.24 19.09 -59.96
N ALA A 401 59.48 20.40 -60.09
CA ALA A 401 58.93 21.40 -59.17
C ALA A 401 57.40 21.51 -59.27
N ARG A 402 56.81 21.37 -60.47
CA ARG A 402 55.34 21.29 -60.65
C ARG A 402 54.78 20.01 -60.03
N HIS A 403 55.36 18.84 -60.29
CA HIS A 403 54.91 17.59 -59.66
C HIS A 403 55.03 17.59 -58.14
N ARG A 404 56.12 18.14 -57.59
CA ARG A 404 56.28 18.27 -56.13
C ARG A 404 55.25 19.24 -55.52
N ARG A 405 54.96 20.37 -56.17
CA ARG A 405 53.91 21.31 -55.72
C ARG A 405 52.51 20.69 -55.79
N THR A 406 52.19 19.98 -56.87
CA THR A 406 50.88 19.31 -57.00
C THR A 406 50.71 18.17 -55.98
N LEU A 407 51.79 17.44 -55.66
CA LEU A 407 51.76 16.39 -54.63
C LEU A 407 51.57 16.99 -53.23
N GLU A 408 52.26 18.08 -52.91
CA GLU A 408 52.10 18.82 -51.65
C GLU A 408 50.73 19.50 -51.54
N GLU A 409 50.18 20.05 -52.63
CA GLU A 409 48.82 20.60 -52.67
C GLU A 409 47.77 19.51 -52.48
N ASN A 410 47.91 18.34 -53.11
CA ASN A 410 47.00 17.22 -52.92
C ASN A 410 47.07 16.66 -51.49
N GLN A 411 48.26 16.57 -50.90
CA GLN A 411 48.42 16.17 -49.50
C GLN A 411 47.84 17.20 -48.52
N ARG A 412 48.03 18.51 -48.79
CA ARG A 412 47.41 19.58 -48.00
C ARG A 412 45.90 19.56 -48.13
N GLN A 413 45.35 19.40 -49.33
CA GLN A 413 43.91 19.27 -49.55
C GLN A 413 43.32 18.06 -48.85
N PHE A 414 43.98 16.90 -48.91
CA PHE A 414 43.54 15.70 -48.19
C PHE A 414 43.56 15.90 -46.67
N HIS A 415 44.62 16.52 -46.13
CA HIS A 415 44.71 16.80 -44.70
C HIS A 415 43.68 17.85 -44.25
N GLN A 416 43.43 18.87 -45.08
CA GLN A 416 42.42 19.90 -44.83
C GLN A 416 41.00 19.31 -44.91
N GLN A 417 40.76 18.35 -45.81
CA GLN A 417 39.48 17.65 -45.92
C GLN A 417 39.23 16.73 -44.71
N GLN A 418 40.26 16.04 -44.21
CA GLN A 418 40.15 15.28 -42.96
C GLN A 418 39.92 16.17 -41.73
N GLN A 419 40.61 17.32 -41.65
CA GLN A 419 40.38 18.29 -40.57
C GLN A 419 38.97 18.87 -40.62
N GLN A 420 38.45 19.20 -41.80
CA GLN A 420 37.07 19.67 -41.97
C GLN A 420 36.04 18.59 -41.61
N GLN A 421 36.28 17.32 -41.97
CA GLN A 421 35.40 16.22 -41.56
C GLN A 421 35.42 15.99 -40.04
N ALA A 422 36.59 16.07 -39.40
CA ALA A 422 36.71 15.96 -37.95
C ALA A 422 36.04 17.15 -37.22
N GLN A 423 36.18 18.37 -37.75
CA GLN A 423 35.49 19.55 -37.23
C GLN A 423 33.97 19.42 -37.38
N ALA A 424 33.48 18.99 -38.54
CA ALA A 424 32.05 18.78 -38.79
C ALA A 424 31.45 17.70 -37.87
N GLN A 425 32.18 16.61 -37.62
CA GLN A 425 31.75 15.57 -36.68
C GLN A 425 31.71 16.09 -35.23
N MET A 426 32.73 16.84 -34.80
CA MET A 426 32.77 17.43 -33.48
C MET A 426 31.66 18.48 -33.27
N GLU A 427 31.38 19.31 -34.28
CA GLU A 427 30.26 20.25 -34.25
C GLU A 427 28.90 19.54 -34.24
N ALA A 428 28.74 18.45 -34.99
CA ALA A 428 27.52 17.64 -34.98
C ALA A 428 27.28 16.97 -33.63
N GLU A 429 28.32 16.43 -32.99
CA GLU A 429 28.24 15.88 -31.64
C GLU A 429 27.93 16.96 -30.59
N GLN A 430 28.53 18.14 -30.71
CA GLN A 430 28.23 19.26 -29.81
C GLN A 430 26.80 19.76 -29.99
N ARG A 431 26.26 19.82 -31.22
CA ARG A 431 24.86 20.14 -31.48
C ARG A 431 23.94 19.08 -30.88
N HIS A 432 24.21 17.80 -31.10
CA HIS A 432 23.42 16.71 -30.53
C HIS A 432 23.47 16.72 -28.99
N ARG A 433 24.62 17.03 -28.39
CA ARG A 433 24.74 17.15 -26.93
C ARG A 433 23.91 18.32 -26.39
N ARG A 434 23.96 19.49 -27.05
CA ARG A 434 23.13 20.66 -26.68
C ARG A 434 21.64 20.37 -26.84
N GLU A 435 21.23 19.71 -27.92
CA GLU A 435 19.83 19.31 -28.12
C GLU A 435 19.33 18.31 -27.08
N MET A 436 20.18 17.36 -26.66
CA MET A 436 19.85 16.43 -25.57
C MET A 436 19.75 17.14 -24.22
N GLU A 437 20.69 18.06 -23.91
CA GLU A 437 20.64 18.88 -22.70
C GLU A 437 19.41 19.80 -22.67
N GLU A 438 19.01 20.38 -23.81
CA GLU A 438 17.79 21.19 -23.92
C GLU A 438 16.53 20.34 -23.75
N ARG A 439 16.47 19.15 -24.35
CA ARG A 439 15.36 18.19 -24.15
C ARG A 439 15.26 17.73 -22.70
N GLU A 440 16.39 17.48 -22.05
CA GLU A 440 16.42 17.09 -20.65
C GLU A 440 15.97 18.23 -19.72
N ARG A 441 16.40 19.47 -19.99
CA ARG A 441 15.90 20.66 -19.27
C ARG A 441 14.41 20.88 -19.50
N ALA A 442 13.93 20.73 -20.74
CA ALA A 442 12.50 20.84 -21.04
C ALA A 442 11.68 19.76 -20.32
N PHE A 443 12.19 18.53 -20.28
CA PHE A 443 11.55 17.42 -19.54
C PHE A 443 11.51 17.67 -18.03
N GLN A 444 12.61 18.16 -17.44
CA GLN A 444 12.66 18.52 -16.02
C GLN A 444 11.72 19.69 -15.68
N GLN A 445 11.63 20.71 -16.54
CA GLN A 445 10.67 21.80 -16.38
C GLN A 445 9.23 21.30 -16.47
N GLN A 446 8.93 20.38 -17.38
CA GLN A 446 7.61 19.81 -17.54
C GLN A 446 7.20 18.95 -16.33
N GLN A 447 8.14 18.18 -15.75
CA GLN A 447 7.92 17.47 -14.48
C GLN A 447 7.68 18.43 -13.31
N ALA A 448 8.48 19.49 -13.19
CA ALA A 448 8.34 20.48 -12.14
C ALA A 448 7.00 21.22 -12.22
N GLN A 449 6.54 21.54 -13.44
CA GLN A 449 5.23 22.15 -13.64
C GLN A 449 4.10 21.18 -13.30
N ALA A 450 4.17 19.92 -13.75
CA ALA A 450 3.17 18.91 -13.42
C ALA A 450 3.08 18.64 -11.90
N GLN A 451 4.20 18.71 -11.18
CA GLN A 451 4.22 18.62 -9.71
C GLN A 451 3.54 19.81 -9.04
N LYS A 452 3.79 21.04 -9.52
CA LYS A 452 3.10 22.24 -9.02
C LYS A 452 1.59 22.17 -9.27
N ASP A 453 1.17 21.82 -10.48
CA ASP A 453 -0.24 21.70 -10.84
C ASP A 453 -0.95 20.62 -10.00
N ALA A 454 -0.26 19.49 -9.72
CA ALA A 454 -0.78 18.45 -8.84
C ALA A 454 -0.88 18.90 -7.37
N GLU A 455 0.05 19.71 -6.88
CA GLU A 455 0.00 20.28 -5.53
C GLU A 455 -1.13 21.30 -5.39
N GLU A 456 -1.33 22.15 -6.38
CA GLU A 456 -2.45 23.11 -6.42
C GLU A 456 -3.81 22.39 -6.49
N ALA A 457 -3.93 21.34 -7.29
CA ALA A 457 -5.13 20.51 -7.33
C ALA A 457 -5.44 19.85 -5.97
N ARG A 458 -4.41 19.38 -5.26
CA ARG A 458 -4.56 18.84 -3.90
C ARG A 458 -5.03 19.91 -2.91
N ARG A 459 -4.43 21.11 -2.94
CA ARG A 459 -4.85 22.22 -2.07
C ARG A 459 -6.29 22.65 -2.34
N HIS A 460 -6.71 22.69 -3.61
CA HIS A 460 -8.08 23.01 -3.99
C HIS A 460 -9.08 21.94 -3.49
N THR A 461 -8.71 20.66 -3.59
CA THR A 461 -9.55 19.56 -3.12
C THR A 461 -9.66 19.57 -1.59
N GLU A 462 -8.56 19.85 -0.88
CA GLU A 462 -8.56 19.99 0.57
C GLU A 462 -9.42 21.19 1.04
N MET A 463 -9.38 22.30 0.31
CA MET A 463 -10.23 23.47 0.58
C MET A 463 -11.72 23.13 0.44
N LEU A 464 -12.11 22.47 -0.66
CA LEU A 464 -13.49 22.01 -0.88
C LEU A 464 -13.95 21.05 0.21
N LEU A 465 -13.09 20.13 0.65
CA LEU A 465 -13.42 19.17 1.71
C LEU A 465 -13.64 19.89 3.05
N LYS A 466 -12.82 20.90 3.37
CA LYS A 466 -12.98 21.72 4.58
C LYS A 466 -14.26 22.54 4.54
N GLU A 467 -14.63 23.07 3.37
CA GLU A 467 -15.87 23.83 3.21
C GLU A 467 -17.10 22.95 3.35
N GLN A 468 -17.11 21.75 2.75
CA GLN A 468 -18.17 20.75 2.95
C GLN A 468 -18.30 20.31 4.41
N LEU A 469 -17.17 20.12 5.11
CA LEU A 469 -17.18 19.76 6.53
C LEU A 469 -17.78 20.90 7.38
N LYS A 470 -17.45 22.16 7.05
CA LYS A 470 -17.99 23.33 7.74
C LYS A 470 -19.50 23.46 7.52
N GLU A 471 -19.98 23.23 6.30
CA GLU A 471 -21.43 23.20 6.01
C GLU A 471 -22.16 22.10 6.78
N GLN A 472 -21.61 20.89 6.79
CA GLN A 472 -22.14 19.76 7.57
C GLN A 472 -22.21 20.11 9.06
N GLN A 473 -21.16 20.73 9.59
CA GLN A 473 -21.11 21.12 10.99
C GLN A 473 -22.12 22.22 11.34
N THR A 474 -22.29 23.23 10.47
CA THR A 474 -23.34 24.25 10.66
C THR A 474 -24.76 23.68 10.59
N LYS A 475 -25.02 22.71 9.71
CA LYS A 475 -26.31 22.00 9.64
C LYS A 475 -26.58 21.22 10.92
N PHE A 476 -25.55 20.55 11.44
CA PHE A 476 -25.65 19.81 12.69
C PHE A 476 -25.90 20.73 13.89
N ASP A 477 -25.19 21.86 13.97
CA ASP A 477 -25.38 22.86 15.04
C ASP A 477 -26.78 23.49 14.99
N HIS A 478 -27.32 23.73 13.79
CA HIS A 478 -28.68 24.24 13.62
C HIS A 478 -29.73 23.22 14.08
N GLN A 479 -29.58 21.95 13.71
CA GLN A 479 -30.46 20.87 14.19
C GLN A 479 -30.39 20.73 15.71
N LEU A 480 -29.20 20.85 16.29
CA LEU A 480 -29.02 20.79 17.74
C LEU A 480 -29.71 21.95 18.47
N GLN A 481 -29.69 23.15 17.88
CA GLN A 481 -30.40 24.33 18.41
C GLN A 481 -31.91 24.16 18.33
N GLU A 482 -32.44 23.63 17.23
CA GLU A 482 -33.88 23.35 17.11
C GLU A 482 -34.35 22.31 18.13
N MET A 483 -33.63 21.20 18.29
CA MET A 483 -33.97 20.19 19.29
C MET A 483 -33.95 20.75 20.72
N LYS A 484 -32.99 21.63 21.03
CA LYS A 484 -32.93 22.31 22.34
C LYS A 484 -34.12 23.22 22.57
N LYS A 485 -34.56 23.93 21.52
CA LYS A 485 -35.74 24.79 21.58
C LYS A 485 -37.02 23.97 21.76
N GLU A 486 -37.18 22.89 21.01
CA GLU A 486 -38.31 21.96 21.17
C GLU A 486 -38.36 21.33 22.56
N ALA A 487 -37.22 20.92 23.11
CA ALA A 487 -37.13 20.40 24.47
C ALA A 487 -37.52 21.44 25.52
N ALA A 488 -37.08 22.70 25.36
CA ALA A 488 -37.45 23.79 26.26
C ALA A 488 -38.96 24.13 26.17
N ASP A 489 -39.53 24.11 24.96
CA ASP A 489 -40.96 24.33 24.76
C ASP A 489 -41.81 23.18 25.31
N ALA A 490 -41.33 21.93 25.19
CA ALA A 490 -41.96 20.76 25.80
C ALA A 490 -41.97 20.85 27.34
N GLU A 491 -40.86 21.28 27.94
CA GLU A 491 -40.77 21.43 29.40
C GLU A 491 -41.68 22.57 29.91
N ARG A 492 -41.77 23.69 29.17
CA ARG A 492 -42.73 24.75 29.48
C ARG A 492 -44.18 24.24 29.46
N ARG A 493 -44.56 23.47 28.43
CA ARG A 493 -45.90 22.86 28.36
C ARG A 493 -46.17 21.91 29.52
N ARG A 494 -45.15 21.17 29.97
CA ARG A 494 -45.25 20.27 31.13
C ARG A 494 -45.53 21.05 32.41
N ILE A 495 -44.78 22.11 32.66
CA ILE A 495 -44.94 22.99 33.82
C ILE A 495 -46.32 23.67 33.81
N ASP A 496 -46.78 24.14 32.65
CA ASP A 496 -48.09 24.79 32.53
C ASP A 496 -49.24 23.79 32.77
N ALA A 497 -49.14 22.57 32.25
CA ALA A 497 -50.11 21.50 32.52
C ALA A 497 -50.15 21.08 34.00
N GLU A 498 -49.00 21.07 34.67
CA GLU A 498 -48.89 20.74 36.09
C GLU A 498 -49.54 21.83 36.96
N LYS A 499 -49.31 23.10 36.63
CA LYS A 499 -50.00 24.23 37.27
C LYS A 499 -51.51 24.19 37.07
N GLU A 500 -51.98 23.80 35.89
CA GLU A 500 -53.40 23.67 35.59
C GLU A 500 -54.04 22.50 36.36
N SER A 501 -53.34 21.37 36.49
CA SER A 501 -53.76 20.24 37.33
C SER A 501 -53.86 20.63 38.80
N ASP A 502 -52.90 21.38 39.33
CA ASP A 502 -52.92 21.83 40.72
C ASP A 502 -54.00 22.90 40.99
N ALA A 503 -54.28 23.77 40.01
CA ALA A 503 -55.42 24.68 40.08
C ALA A 503 -56.76 23.92 40.12
N GLN A 504 -56.90 22.86 39.32
CA GLN A 504 -58.09 21.99 39.33
C GLN A 504 -58.24 21.23 40.66
N LYS A 505 -57.13 20.74 41.24
CA LYS A 505 -57.14 20.09 42.57
C LYS A 505 -57.54 21.06 43.68
N ARG A 506 -57.04 22.31 43.66
CA ARG A 506 -57.44 23.34 44.63
C ARG A 506 -58.93 23.67 44.52
N ALA A 507 -59.46 23.82 43.31
CA ALA A 507 -60.89 24.04 43.09
C ALA A 507 -61.77 22.84 43.55
N ALA A 508 -61.26 21.61 43.45
CA ALA A 508 -61.95 20.42 43.95
C ALA A 508 -62.00 20.35 45.48
N VAL A 509 -60.91 20.74 46.16
CA VAL A 509 -60.86 20.82 47.63
C VAL A 509 -61.79 21.92 48.17
N GLU A 510 -61.88 23.05 47.46
CA GLU A 510 -62.77 24.16 47.84
C GLU A 510 -64.26 23.78 47.70
N ARG A 511 -64.62 22.95 46.70
CA ARG A 511 -65.96 22.37 46.58
C ARG A 511 -66.27 21.34 47.67
N ALA A 512 -65.28 20.55 48.09
CA ALA A 512 -65.47 19.53 49.13
C ALA A 512 -65.73 20.13 50.53
N ASN A 513 -65.26 21.35 50.78
CA ASN A 513 -65.40 22.04 52.07
C ASN A 513 -66.58 23.03 52.13
N ASN A 514 -67.44 23.10 51.11
CA ASN A 514 -68.65 23.91 51.16
C ASN A 514 -69.81 23.13 51.84
N PRO A 515 -70.23 23.47 53.07
CA PRO A 515 -71.23 22.72 53.82
C PRO A 515 -72.60 22.68 53.13
N ASP A 516 -72.90 23.67 52.29
CA ASP A 516 -74.18 23.78 51.60
C ASP A 516 -74.29 22.80 50.41
N GLN A 517 -73.18 22.29 49.86
CA GLN A 517 -73.20 21.24 48.82
C GLN A 517 -73.22 19.82 49.38
N GLN A 518 -72.65 19.58 50.56
CA GLN A 518 -72.62 18.24 51.17
C GLN A 518 -74.02 17.72 51.50
N TRP A 519 -74.93 18.59 51.95
CA TRP A 519 -76.31 18.21 52.25
C TRP A 519 -77.10 17.84 50.98
N VAL A 520 -76.90 18.57 49.88
CA VAL A 520 -77.54 18.30 48.58
C VAL A 520 -77.08 16.97 48.00
N THR A 521 -75.80 16.63 48.13
CA THR A 521 -75.26 15.34 47.69
C THR A 521 -75.81 14.19 48.53
N ALA A 522 -75.83 14.33 49.86
CA ALA A 522 -76.38 13.29 50.75
C ALA A 522 -77.88 13.04 50.53
N MET A 523 -78.65 14.10 50.29
CA MET A 523 -80.09 14.01 50.06
C MET A 523 -80.41 13.34 48.71
N ASN A 524 -79.64 13.64 47.66
CA ASN A 524 -79.78 12.97 46.36
C ASN A 524 -79.41 11.50 46.41
N THR A 525 -78.36 11.12 47.17
CA THR A 525 -78.01 9.71 47.38
C THR A 525 -79.10 8.96 48.15
N ALA A 526 -79.73 9.58 49.14
CA ALA A 526 -80.84 8.97 49.88
C ALA A 526 -82.10 8.72 49.02
N ILE A 527 -82.38 9.61 48.05
CA ILE A 527 -83.52 9.46 47.14
C ILE A 527 -83.35 8.25 46.20
N ASP A 528 -82.12 7.90 45.85
CA ASP A 528 -81.84 6.75 44.99
C ASP A 528 -82.08 5.39 45.65
N PHE A 529 -82.21 5.37 46.98
CA PHE A 529 -82.52 4.15 47.76
C PHE A 529 -84.00 4.03 48.14
N LEU A 530 -84.87 4.97 47.74
CA LEU A 530 -86.31 4.86 48.02
C LEU A 530 -86.95 3.74 47.16
N PRO A 531 -87.76 2.85 47.77
CA PRO A 531 -88.51 1.82 47.05
C PRO A 531 -89.72 2.49 46.37
N GLY A 532 -89.51 2.89 45.12
CA GLY A 532 -90.49 3.50 44.25
C GLY A 532 -89.90 3.67 42.86
N GLY A 533 -90.73 3.44 41.83
CA GLY A 533 -90.30 3.55 40.43
C GLY A 533 -89.83 4.95 40.04
N PRO A 534 -89.30 5.14 38.82
CA PRO A 534 -88.61 6.37 38.39
C PRO A 534 -89.40 7.67 38.62
N ILE A 535 -90.73 7.60 38.53
CA ILE A 535 -91.65 8.73 38.74
C ILE A 535 -91.58 9.22 40.21
N VAL A 536 -91.55 8.31 41.18
CA VAL A 536 -91.48 8.64 42.61
C VAL A 536 -90.13 9.29 42.96
N ARG A 537 -89.04 8.78 42.38
CA ARG A 537 -87.70 9.35 42.57
C ARG A 537 -87.56 10.74 41.94
N THR A 538 -88.21 10.96 40.80
CA THR A 538 -88.22 12.26 40.11
C THR A 538 -89.01 13.30 40.91
N ALA A 539 -90.17 12.91 41.45
CA ALA A 539 -90.95 13.77 42.35
C ALA A 539 -90.17 14.10 43.64
N ALA A 540 -89.50 13.11 44.24
CA ALA A 540 -88.69 13.33 45.44
C ALA A 540 -87.49 14.26 45.20
N ARG A 541 -86.83 14.18 44.04
CA ARG A 541 -85.78 15.13 43.63
C ARG A 541 -86.33 16.53 43.40
N GLY A 542 -87.54 16.65 42.84
CA GLY A 542 -88.26 17.93 42.74
C GLY A 542 -88.49 18.59 44.10
N VAL A 543 -88.97 17.81 45.08
CA VAL A 543 -89.19 18.30 46.46
C VAL A 543 -87.87 18.66 47.16
N ALA A 544 -86.82 17.88 46.99
CA ALA A 544 -85.49 18.18 47.54
C ALA A 544 -84.91 19.49 46.97
N THR A 545 -85.16 19.76 45.68
CA THR A 545 -84.71 21.00 45.02
C THR A 545 -85.45 22.22 45.56
N VAL A 546 -86.77 22.10 45.79
CA VAL A 546 -87.59 23.17 46.40
C VAL A 546 -87.20 23.40 47.86
N LEU A 547 -86.96 22.33 48.64
CA LEU A 547 -86.50 22.46 50.03
C LEU A 547 -85.13 23.14 50.11
N ASN A 548 -84.21 22.79 49.21
CA ASN A 548 -82.90 23.44 49.16
C ASN A 548 -83.01 24.95 48.84
N ASP A 549 -83.94 25.34 47.96
CA ASP A 549 -84.19 26.75 47.62
C ASP A 549 -84.88 27.54 48.76
N VAL A 550 -85.64 26.85 49.62
CA VAL A 550 -86.25 27.43 50.83
C VAL A 550 -85.23 27.58 51.96
N PHE A 551 -84.32 26.61 52.13
CA PHE A 551 -83.27 26.68 53.15
C PHE A 551 -82.15 27.67 52.78
N SER A 552 -81.81 27.81 51.49
CA SER A 552 -80.82 28.80 51.02
C SER A 552 -81.30 30.25 51.18
N LYS A 553 -82.61 30.50 51.15
CA LYS A 553 -83.22 31.83 51.35
C LYS A 553 -83.44 32.21 52.83
N ARG A 554 -83.19 31.28 53.78
CA ARG A 554 -83.34 31.51 55.24
C ARG A 554 -82.01 31.66 55.99
N LYS A 555 -80.87 31.43 55.32
CA LYS A 555 -79.54 31.90 55.73
C LYS A 555 -79.28 33.26 55.08
#